data_AF-A0A2E3Q5A6-F1
#
_entry.id   AF-A0A2E3Q5A6-F1
#
_cell.length_a   1.000
_cell.length_b   1.000
_cell.length_c   1.000
_cell.angle_alpha   90.00
_cell.angle_beta   90.00
_cell.angle_gamma   90.00
#
_symmetry.space_group_name_H-M   'P 1'
#
loop_
_entity.id
_entity.type
_entity.pdbx_description
1 polymer ?
#
loop_
_entity_poly.entity_id
_entity_poly.type
_entity_poly.pdbx_seq_one_letter_code
_entity_poly.pdbx_strand_id
1 'polypeptide(L)'
;MIADVDYPQGIAGTDIFPPRSIVARRMTGETVACESDEDSHARARPTMDMTTSPATNALQPLQQDVQRLLGRCLLRLQQYERLMKAIVAHHEISGPAHSLEAIRAARIEDAATKTLGTLVGQLFGSYVVTDGNGGEERDDDLPGDVISFRTRVQLSLSAQDYANTQADLKDLVSLRNTLVHHFIDQHDLWTVDGCRVAQDELGSAYTRIDQHFEQLRGWAEHMDQARRLAAEFVQSDVFHDLVVNGIAPDGTVDWPAAGIVRALREAAAQLAVEGWTPIAAAGRWIADRHPEQLPAKYGCSSWRQVVHECRLFELRYREVEGQRAAWYRPREA
;
A
#
# COMPACT_ATOMS: atom_id res chain seq x y z
N MET A 1 35.56 -3.73 3.71
CA MET A 1 34.84 -4.12 2.49
C MET A 1 33.37 -4.19 2.89
N ILE A 2 32.76 -3.02 3.04
CA ILE A 2 31.36 -2.88 3.43
C ILE A 2 30.65 -2.58 2.11
N ALA A 3 29.76 -3.48 1.71
CA ALA A 3 28.96 -3.29 0.52
C ALA A 3 28.05 -2.08 0.75
N ASP A 4 28.05 -1.15 -0.20
CA ASP A 4 26.99 -0.16 -0.38
C ASP A 4 25.65 -0.89 -0.27
N VAL A 5 24.91 -0.61 0.80
CA VAL A 5 23.51 -1.00 0.89
C VAL A 5 22.77 0.02 0.05
N ASP A 6 22.62 -0.31 -1.23
CA ASP A 6 21.75 0.37 -2.17
C ASP A 6 20.34 0.44 -1.53
N TYR A 7 19.96 1.61 -1.04
CA TYR A 7 18.59 1.84 -0.61
C TYR A 7 17.70 1.66 -1.83
N PRO A 8 16.67 0.79 -1.80
CA PRO A 8 15.81 0.58 -2.95
C PRO A 8 15.05 1.87 -3.26
N GLN A 9 15.58 2.62 -4.23
CA GLN A 9 14.91 3.67 -4.99
C GLN A 9 13.76 3.01 -5.77
N GLY A 10 12.63 2.74 -5.11
CA GLY A 10 11.59 1.93 -5.74
C GLY A 10 10.31 1.75 -4.94
N ILE A 11 9.84 2.76 -4.21
CA ILE A 11 8.54 2.67 -3.50
C ILE A 11 7.63 3.87 -3.70
N ALA A 12 7.93 4.71 -4.70
CA ALA A 12 7.05 5.78 -5.16
C ALA A 12 6.74 5.53 -6.64
N GLY A 13 5.57 4.98 -6.97
CA GLY A 13 5.18 4.89 -8.38
C GLY A 13 4.21 3.81 -8.82
N THR A 14 3.33 3.29 -7.97
CA THR A 14 2.15 2.57 -8.48
C THR A 14 0.90 3.34 -8.08
N ASP A 15 0.37 4.10 -9.03
CA ASP A 15 -0.94 4.73 -8.90
C ASP A 15 -1.96 3.67 -8.50
N ILE A 16 -2.58 3.87 -7.33
CA ILE A 16 -3.72 3.08 -6.85
C ILE A 16 -4.93 3.26 -7.79
N PHE A 17 -4.94 4.35 -8.56
CA PHE A 17 -5.97 4.66 -9.52
C PHE A 17 -5.66 4.06 -10.89
N PRO A 18 -6.58 3.28 -11.49
CA PRO A 18 -6.47 2.96 -12.91
C PRO A 18 -6.48 4.25 -13.75
N PRO A 19 -5.78 4.28 -14.89
CA PRO A 19 -5.83 5.43 -15.79
C PRO A 19 -7.27 5.75 -16.19
N ARG A 20 -7.60 7.05 -16.25
CA ARG A 20 -8.93 7.60 -16.56
C ARG A 20 -9.48 7.21 -17.95
N SER A 21 -8.73 6.49 -18.77
CA SER A 21 -9.13 6.08 -20.12
C SER A 21 -8.87 4.59 -20.35
N ILE A 22 -9.91 3.89 -20.82
CA ILE A 22 -9.77 2.60 -21.49
C ILE A 22 -9.12 2.90 -22.84
N VAL A 23 -7.79 2.84 -22.92
CA VAL A 23 -7.11 2.77 -24.22
C VAL A 23 -7.19 1.32 -24.67
N ALA A 24 -8.17 1.02 -25.53
CA ALA A 24 -8.25 -0.24 -26.24
C ALA A 24 -6.96 -0.40 -27.07
N ARG A 25 -6.10 -1.34 -26.67
CA ARG A 25 -4.94 -1.77 -27.47
C ARG A 25 -5.49 -2.44 -28.73
N ARG A 26 -5.48 -1.73 -29.85
CA ARG A 26 -5.77 -2.29 -31.18
C ARG A 26 -4.68 -3.33 -31.48
N MET A 27 -5.03 -4.60 -31.44
CA MET A 27 -4.25 -5.65 -32.11
C MET A 27 -4.43 -5.46 -33.61
N THR A 28 -3.40 -4.96 -34.28
CA THR A 28 -3.27 -5.03 -35.73
C THR A 28 -2.85 -6.45 -36.10
N GLY A 29 -3.81 -7.26 -36.53
CA GLY A 29 -3.60 -8.58 -37.12
C GLY A 29 -4.14 -8.57 -38.55
N GLU A 30 -3.31 -8.99 -39.48
CA GLU A 30 -3.45 -8.89 -40.94
C GLU A 30 -4.73 -9.49 -41.52
N THR A 31 -5.31 -8.77 -42.48
CA THR A 31 -6.29 -9.28 -43.43
C THR A 31 -5.62 -10.19 -44.43
N VAL A 32 -5.92 -11.49 -44.39
CA VAL A 32 -5.66 -12.41 -45.50
C VAL A 32 -6.95 -12.49 -46.33
N ALA A 33 -6.87 -12.01 -47.57
CA ALA A 33 -7.91 -12.16 -48.57
C ALA A 33 -7.82 -13.57 -49.18
N CYS A 34 -8.95 -14.27 -49.23
CA CYS A 34 -9.19 -15.37 -50.15
C CYS A 34 -10.50 -15.06 -50.90
N GLU A 35 -10.37 -14.56 -52.13
CA GLU A 35 -11.28 -14.90 -53.23
C GLU A 35 -11.12 -16.42 -53.48
N SER A 36 -12.07 -17.22 -53.93
CA SER A 36 -13.33 -17.05 -54.64
C SER A 36 -14.05 -18.41 -54.55
N ASP A 37 -15.37 -18.44 -54.71
CA ASP A 37 -16.03 -19.22 -55.77
C ASP A 37 -17.55 -19.11 -55.64
N GLU A 38 -18.14 -18.65 -56.75
CA GLU A 38 -19.57 -18.65 -57.03
C GLU A 38 -20.06 -20.09 -57.07
N ASP A 39 -21.15 -20.41 -56.36
CA ASP A 39 -22.10 -21.33 -56.96
C ASP A 39 -23.55 -21.05 -56.58
N SER A 40 -24.33 -21.17 -57.63
CA SER A 40 -25.72 -20.81 -57.80
C SER A 40 -26.66 -21.75 -57.05
N HIS A 41 -27.59 -21.20 -56.27
CA HIS A 41 -28.93 -21.80 -56.14
C HIS A 41 -29.96 -20.79 -55.64
N ALA A 42 -30.74 -20.28 -56.59
CA ALA A 42 -31.99 -19.59 -56.36
C ALA A 42 -32.97 -20.55 -55.66
N ARG A 43 -33.19 -20.35 -54.36
CA ARG A 43 -34.31 -20.93 -53.63
C ARG A 43 -35.16 -19.78 -53.11
N ALA A 44 -36.36 -19.67 -53.68
CA ALA A 44 -37.35 -18.67 -53.34
C ALA A 44 -37.51 -18.56 -51.81
N ARG A 45 -37.20 -17.37 -51.26
CA ARG A 45 -37.55 -17.03 -49.88
C ARG A 45 -39.08 -16.90 -49.82
N PRO A 46 -39.78 -17.63 -48.95
CA PRO A 46 -41.12 -17.21 -48.57
C PRO A 46 -40.96 -15.90 -47.80
N THR A 47 -41.55 -14.83 -48.31
CA THR A 47 -41.81 -13.61 -47.55
C THR A 47 -42.68 -14.00 -46.35
N MET A 48 -42.04 -14.31 -45.23
CA MET A 48 -42.72 -14.28 -43.93
C MET A 48 -43.00 -12.81 -43.64
N ASP A 49 -44.25 -12.45 -43.84
CA ASP A 49 -44.83 -11.21 -43.37
C ASP A 49 -44.70 -11.21 -41.83
N MET A 50 -43.65 -10.54 -41.35
CA MET A 50 -43.39 -10.37 -39.93
C MET A 50 -44.27 -9.22 -39.46
N THR A 51 -45.56 -9.50 -39.32
CA THR A 51 -46.48 -8.63 -38.61
C THR A 51 -46.14 -8.74 -37.11
N THR A 52 -45.07 -8.05 -36.69
CA THR A 52 -44.69 -7.94 -35.28
C THR A 52 -45.86 -7.28 -34.55
N SER A 53 -46.48 -8.02 -33.63
CA SER A 53 -47.58 -7.51 -32.81
C SER A 53 -47.14 -6.23 -32.10
N PRO A 54 -48.00 -5.20 -31.96
CA PRO A 54 -47.64 -3.93 -31.32
C PRO A 54 -47.10 -4.11 -29.88
N ALA A 55 -47.49 -5.18 -29.18
CA ALA A 55 -46.94 -5.54 -27.88
C ALA A 55 -45.46 -5.97 -27.94
N THR A 56 -45.05 -6.69 -29.00
CA THR A 56 -43.66 -7.12 -29.23
C THR A 56 -42.76 -5.94 -29.61
N ASN A 57 -43.28 -4.96 -30.35
CA ASN A 57 -42.56 -3.73 -30.69
C ASN A 57 -42.26 -2.84 -29.46
N ALA A 58 -43.10 -2.88 -28.42
CA ALA A 58 -42.89 -2.12 -27.18
C ALA A 58 -42.00 -2.85 -26.15
N LEU A 59 -41.95 -4.18 -26.18
CA LEU A 59 -41.22 -4.99 -25.21
C LEU A 59 -39.71 -5.04 -25.49
N GLN A 60 -39.30 -5.17 -26.75
CA GLN A 60 -37.90 -5.33 -27.12
C GLN A 60 -37.00 -4.16 -26.66
N PRO A 61 -37.40 -2.88 -26.82
CA PRO A 61 -36.61 -1.76 -26.29
C PRO A 61 -36.45 -1.81 -24.77
N LEU A 62 -37.51 -2.22 -24.03
CA LEU A 62 -37.45 -2.32 -22.57
C LEU A 62 -36.47 -3.41 -22.12
N GLN A 63 -36.48 -4.57 -22.77
CA GLN A 63 -35.52 -5.65 -22.50
C GLN A 63 -34.07 -5.21 -22.74
N GLN A 64 -33.81 -4.49 -23.83
CA GLN A 64 -32.48 -3.95 -24.13
C GLN A 64 -32.02 -2.96 -23.06
N ASP A 65 -32.91 -2.10 -22.59
CA ASP A 65 -32.60 -1.16 -21.52
C ASP A 65 -32.34 -1.84 -20.18
N VAL A 66 -33.11 -2.88 -19.82
CA VAL A 66 -32.85 -3.70 -18.62
C VAL A 66 -31.46 -4.33 -18.70
N GLN A 67 -31.10 -4.95 -19.84
CA GLN A 67 -29.79 -5.56 -20.05
C GLN A 67 -28.66 -4.53 -19.92
N ARG A 68 -28.84 -3.34 -20.50
CA ARG A 68 -27.89 -2.23 -20.42
C ARG A 68 -27.71 -1.74 -18.97
N LEU A 69 -28.80 -1.57 -18.22
CA LEU A 69 -28.77 -1.12 -16.83
C LEU A 69 -28.14 -2.17 -15.90
N LEU A 70 -28.46 -3.45 -16.11
CA LEU A 70 -27.81 -4.55 -15.40
C LEU A 70 -26.31 -4.55 -15.66
N GLY A 71 -25.90 -4.42 -16.92
CA GLY A 71 -24.49 -4.31 -17.31
C GLY A 71 -23.78 -3.12 -16.63
N ARG A 72 -24.43 -1.96 -16.53
CA ARG A 72 -23.90 -0.80 -15.81
C ARG A 72 -23.70 -1.08 -14.32
N CYS A 73 -24.65 -1.72 -13.66
CA CYS A 73 -24.54 -2.10 -12.25
C CYS A 73 -23.36 -3.05 -12.03
N LEU A 74 -23.24 -4.09 -12.86
CA LEU A 74 -22.16 -5.08 -12.76
C LEU A 74 -20.78 -4.45 -12.99
N LEU A 75 -20.65 -3.57 -13.99
CA LEU A 75 -19.39 -2.86 -14.23
C LEU A 75 -19.01 -1.96 -13.05
N ARG A 76 -19.97 -1.27 -12.43
CA ARG A 76 -19.70 -0.41 -11.27
C ARG A 76 -19.31 -1.24 -10.04
N LEU A 77 -19.96 -2.39 -9.82
CA LEU A 77 -19.55 -3.36 -8.79
C LEU A 77 -18.14 -3.93 -9.03
N GLN A 78 -17.78 -4.20 -10.28
CA GLN A 78 -16.42 -4.64 -10.62
C GLN A 78 -15.38 -3.54 -10.35
N GLN A 79 -15.70 -2.28 -10.66
CA GLN A 79 -14.85 -1.14 -10.31
C GLN A 79 -14.68 -1.01 -8.79
N TYR A 80 -15.78 -1.16 -8.04
CA TYR A 80 -15.79 -1.16 -6.58
C TYR A 80 -14.89 -2.26 -6.01
N GLU A 81 -15.06 -3.50 -6.47
CA GLU A 81 -14.23 -4.63 -6.03
C GLU A 81 -12.75 -4.41 -6.38
N ARG A 82 -12.44 -3.90 -7.58
CA ARG A 82 -11.07 -3.61 -7.99
C ARG A 82 -10.40 -2.57 -7.08
N LEU A 83 -11.13 -1.52 -6.71
CA LEU A 83 -10.61 -0.49 -5.80
C LEU A 83 -10.42 -1.03 -4.38
N MET A 84 -11.37 -1.82 -3.90
CA MET A 84 -11.29 -2.51 -2.61
C MET A 84 -10.05 -3.42 -2.53
N LYS A 85 -9.76 -4.18 -3.60
CA LYS A 85 -8.55 -5.01 -3.71
C LYS A 85 -7.29 -4.18 -3.54
N ALA A 86 -7.22 -3.01 -4.17
CA ALA A 86 -6.07 -2.12 -4.05
C ALA A 86 -5.89 -1.62 -2.61
N ILE A 87 -6.97 -1.21 -1.93
CA ILE A 87 -6.91 -0.81 -0.51
C ILE A 87 -6.40 -1.96 0.36
N VAL A 88 -7.01 -3.14 0.26
CA VAL A 88 -6.62 -4.31 1.06
C VAL A 88 -5.17 -4.75 0.82
N ALA A 89 -4.71 -4.71 -0.43
CA ALA A 89 -3.34 -5.07 -0.80
C ALA A 89 -2.29 -4.09 -0.27
N HIS A 90 -2.63 -2.79 -0.18
CA HIS A 90 -1.64 -1.72 0.02
C HIS A 90 -1.76 -0.96 1.35
N HIS A 91 -2.80 -1.15 2.15
CA HIS A 91 -2.91 -0.42 3.41
C HIS A 91 -1.87 -0.86 4.46
N GLU A 92 -1.32 -2.07 4.34
CA GLU A 92 -0.31 -2.59 5.27
C GLU A 92 0.78 -3.36 4.53
N ILE A 93 2.02 -3.15 4.96
CA ILE A 93 3.18 -3.97 4.62
C ILE A 93 4.06 -4.13 5.88
N SER A 94 4.47 -5.35 6.18
CA SER A 94 5.34 -5.67 7.33
C SER A 94 6.31 -6.78 6.93
N GLY A 95 7.58 -6.66 7.30
CA GLY A 95 8.54 -7.76 7.19
C GLY A 95 9.99 -7.32 7.06
N PRO A 96 10.92 -8.29 6.89
CA PRO A 96 12.32 -8.03 6.63
C PRO A 96 12.56 -7.17 5.40
N ALA A 97 13.45 -6.19 5.49
CA ALA A 97 13.77 -5.24 4.42
C ALA A 97 14.02 -5.90 3.06
N HIS A 98 14.82 -6.98 3.05
CA HIS A 98 15.19 -7.73 1.85
C HIS A 98 14.04 -8.50 1.20
N SER A 99 12.91 -8.67 1.90
CA SER A 99 11.75 -9.46 1.44
C SER A 99 10.49 -8.62 1.18
N LEU A 100 10.53 -7.31 1.46
CA LEU A 100 9.35 -6.43 1.39
C LEU A 100 8.69 -6.45 0.01
N GLU A 101 9.48 -6.45 -1.07
CA GLU A 101 8.93 -6.46 -2.43
C GLU A 101 8.19 -7.78 -2.73
N ALA A 102 8.74 -8.92 -2.31
CA ALA A 102 8.08 -10.22 -2.46
C ALA A 102 6.80 -10.31 -1.62
N ILE A 103 6.83 -9.82 -0.37
CA ILE A 103 5.65 -9.74 0.51
C ILE A 103 4.57 -8.87 -0.14
N ARG A 104 4.96 -7.72 -0.72
CA ARG A 104 4.05 -6.83 -1.43
C ARG A 104 3.40 -7.52 -2.63
N ALA A 105 4.18 -8.20 -3.46
CA ALA A 105 3.68 -8.93 -4.62
C ALA A 105 2.67 -10.02 -4.20
N ALA A 106 3.02 -10.82 -3.19
CA ALA A 106 2.14 -11.86 -2.66
C ALA A 106 0.80 -11.30 -2.14
N ARG A 107 0.82 -10.14 -1.45
CA ARG A 107 -0.41 -9.48 -0.99
C ARG A 107 -1.29 -8.99 -2.15
N ILE A 108 -0.69 -8.50 -3.23
CA ILE A 108 -1.44 -8.09 -4.44
C ILE A 108 -2.11 -9.30 -5.07
N GLU A 109 -1.39 -10.40 -5.24
CA GLU A 109 -1.92 -11.65 -5.81
C GLU A 109 -3.04 -12.22 -4.93
N ASP A 110 -2.82 -12.30 -3.62
CA ASP A 110 -3.82 -12.76 -2.65
C ASP A 110 -5.10 -11.90 -2.69
N ALA A 111 -4.98 -10.57 -2.71
CA ALA A 111 -6.13 -9.68 -2.87
C ALA A 111 -6.84 -9.86 -4.22
N ALA A 112 -6.11 -10.09 -5.31
CA ALA A 112 -6.67 -10.22 -6.66
C ALA A 112 -7.65 -11.40 -6.78
N THR A 113 -7.42 -12.49 -6.05
CA THR A 113 -8.26 -13.70 -6.09
C THR A 113 -9.55 -13.60 -5.27
N LYS A 114 -9.68 -12.59 -4.40
CA LYS A 114 -10.80 -12.50 -3.47
C LYS A 114 -12.04 -11.86 -4.10
N THR A 115 -13.20 -12.29 -3.62
CA THR A 115 -14.48 -11.68 -3.97
C THR A 115 -14.82 -10.55 -3.00
N LEU A 116 -15.74 -9.68 -3.42
CA LEU A 116 -16.22 -8.56 -2.61
C LEU A 116 -16.55 -8.93 -1.16
N GLY A 117 -17.27 -10.04 -0.93
CA GLY A 117 -17.64 -10.46 0.42
C GLY A 117 -16.44 -10.80 1.32
N THR A 118 -15.41 -11.44 0.77
CA THR A 118 -14.17 -11.72 1.52
C THR A 118 -13.38 -10.44 1.78
N LEU A 119 -13.33 -9.54 0.80
CA LEU A 119 -12.63 -8.26 0.93
C LEU A 119 -13.26 -7.36 2.00
N VAL A 120 -14.59 -7.33 2.11
CA VAL A 120 -15.28 -6.58 3.17
C VAL A 120 -14.84 -7.07 4.56
N GLY A 121 -14.73 -8.38 4.76
CA GLY A 121 -14.22 -8.94 6.02
C GLY A 121 -12.77 -8.51 6.32
N GLN A 122 -11.90 -8.50 5.31
CA GLN A 122 -10.51 -8.07 5.46
C GLN A 122 -10.37 -6.57 5.72
N LEU A 123 -11.21 -5.77 5.07
CA LEU A 123 -11.25 -4.32 5.25
C LEU A 123 -11.51 -3.95 6.71
N PHE A 124 -12.52 -4.56 7.34
CA PHE A 124 -12.83 -4.33 8.76
C PHE A 124 -11.90 -5.06 9.73
N GLY A 125 -11.17 -6.07 9.27
CA GLY A 125 -10.18 -6.76 10.09
C GLY A 125 -8.84 -6.03 10.21
N SER A 126 -8.57 -5.03 9.36
CA SER A 126 -7.21 -4.45 9.25
C SER A 126 -7.16 -2.97 8.86
N TYR A 127 -8.03 -2.51 7.95
CA TYR A 127 -8.00 -1.15 7.44
C TYR A 127 -8.94 -0.19 8.18
N VAL A 128 -10.22 -0.56 8.36
CA VAL A 128 -11.22 0.27 9.06
C VAL A 128 -11.23 -0.12 10.53
N VAL A 129 -10.99 0.86 11.41
CA VAL A 129 -10.92 0.68 12.87
C VAL A 129 -11.83 1.69 13.58
N THR A 130 -12.16 1.40 14.84
CA THR A 130 -12.86 2.36 15.70
C THR A 130 -11.89 3.29 16.41
N ASP A 131 -12.30 4.53 16.67
CA ASP A 131 -11.52 5.49 17.46
C ASP A 131 -11.02 4.88 18.78
N GLY A 132 -9.74 5.09 19.09
CA GLY A 132 -9.10 4.56 20.31
C GLY A 132 -8.68 3.09 20.24
N ASN A 133 -8.95 2.39 19.14
CA ASN A 133 -8.52 1.00 18.89
C ASN A 133 -7.54 0.93 17.69
N GLY A 134 -6.64 1.91 17.59
CA GLY A 134 -5.49 1.82 16.69
C GLY A 134 -4.73 0.56 17.07
N GLY A 135 -4.79 -0.46 16.21
CA GLY A 135 -4.53 -1.84 16.60
C GLY A 135 -3.23 -2.00 17.38
N GLU A 136 -3.23 -2.90 18.37
CA GLU A 136 -2.06 -3.24 19.18
C GLU A 136 -0.81 -3.37 18.29
N GLU A 137 0.32 -2.80 18.75
CA GLU A 137 1.61 -3.07 18.15
C GLU A 137 1.83 -4.58 18.19
N ARG A 138 1.58 -5.23 17.04
CA ARG A 138 1.91 -6.64 16.90
C ARG A 138 3.42 -6.74 17.02
N ASP A 139 3.90 -7.30 18.11
CA ASP A 139 5.25 -7.80 18.20
C ASP A 139 5.32 -8.96 17.20
N ASP A 140 5.79 -8.68 15.98
CA ASP A 140 6.12 -9.77 15.08
C ASP A 140 7.35 -10.42 15.73
N ASP A 141 7.31 -11.72 16.02
CA ASP A 141 8.43 -12.57 16.46
C ASP A 141 9.53 -12.59 15.36
N LEU A 142 10.12 -11.42 15.10
CA LEU A 142 11.15 -11.23 14.11
C LEU A 142 12.49 -11.40 14.83
N PRO A 143 13.39 -12.23 14.27
CA PRO A 143 14.75 -12.35 14.78
C PRO A 143 15.38 -10.95 14.92
N GLY A 144 15.90 -10.64 16.10
CA GLY A 144 16.48 -9.32 16.41
C GLY A 144 17.73 -8.97 15.59
N ASP A 145 18.19 -9.83 14.69
CA ASP A 145 19.32 -9.62 13.79
C ASP A 145 18.93 -9.14 12.38
N VAL A 146 17.63 -9.04 12.06
CA VAL A 146 17.17 -8.60 10.74
C VAL A 146 16.43 -7.26 10.83
N ILE A 147 16.85 -6.29 9.99
CA ILE A 147 16.13 -5.02 9.84
C ILE A 147 14.74 -5.30 9.27
N SER A 148 13.72 -4.96 10.05
CA SER A 148 12.32 -5.08 9.67
C SER A 148 11.69 -3.71 9.50
N PHE A 149 10.70 -3.66 8.60
CA PHE A 149 9.90 -2.46 8.37
C PHE A 149 8.44 -2.84 8.45
N ARG A 150 7.67 -1.97 9.10
CA ARG A 150 6.21 -2.01 9.04
C ARG A 150 5.68 -0.64 8.66
N THR A 151 4.71 -0.62 7.76
CA THR A 151 3.91 0.56 7.46
C THR A 151 2.45 0.12 7.41
N ARG A 152 1.61 0.81 8.17
CA ARG A 152 0.17 0.58 8.21
C ARG A 152 -0.56 1.91 8.10
N VAL A 153 -1.57 1.96 7.23
CA VAL A 153 -2.52 3.07 7.10
C VAL A 153 -3.89 2.53 7.46
N GLN A 154 -4.60 3.23 8.34
CA GLN A 154 -5.92 2.82 8.80
C GLN A 154 -6.89 4.00 8.69
N LEU A 155 -8.16 3.68 8.50
CA LEU A 155 -9.27 4.61 8.57
C LEU A 155 -9.95 4.45 9.93
N SER A 156 -9.85 5.47 10.78
CA SER A 156 -10.57 5.52 12.05
C SER A 156 -11.97 6.10 11.85
N LEU A 157 -12.98 5.41 12.38
CA LEU A 157 -14.37 5.84 12.40
C LEU A 157 -14.90 5.86 13.83
N SER A 158 -15.95 6.66 14.06
CA SER A 158 -16.74 6.55 15.27
C SER A 158 -17.38 5.15 15.35
N ALA A 159 -17.72 4.68 16.55
CA ALA A 159 -18.37 3.38 16.71
C ALA A 159 -19.70 3.28 15.92
N GLN A 160 -20.44 4.39 15.82
CA GLN A 160 -21.68 4.46 15.06
C GLN A 160 -21.40 4.37 13.55
N ASP A 161 -20.44 5.14 13.05
CA ASP A 161 -20.10 5.14 11.62
C ASP A 161 -19.50 3.80 11.18
N TYR A 162 -18.72 3.15 12.05
CA TYR A 162 -18.21 1.81 11.84
C TYR A 162 -19.36 0.81 11.63
N ALA A 163 -20.33 0.77 12.56
CA ALA A 163 -21.47 -0.15 12.47
C ALA A 163 -22.35 0.11 11.25
N ASN A 164 -22.62 1.38 10.95
CA ASN A 164 -23.38 1.80 9.77
C ASN A 164 -22.67 1.34 8.48
N THR A 165 -21.37 1.61 8.38
CA THR A 165 -20.59 1.24 7.20
C THR A 165 -20.50 -0.28 7.04
N GLN A 166 -20.39 -1.03 8.13
CA GLN A 166 -20.39 -2.49 8.09
C GLN A 166 -21.72 -3.05 7.57
N ALA A 167 -22.85 -2.49 8.01
CA ALA A 167 -24.17 -2.85 7.53
C ALA A 167 -24.33 -2.53 6.03
N ASP A 168 -23.92 -1.32 5.63
CA ASP A 168 -23.98 -0.85 4.25
C ASP A 168 -23.19 -1.75 3.28
N LEU A 169 -21.99 -2.18 3.67
CA LEU A 169 -21.18 -3.08 2.85
C LEU A 169 -21.74 -4.50 2.78
N LYS A 170 -22.39 -4.98 3.85
CA LYS A 170 -23.12 -6.25 3.82
C LYS A 170 -24.31 -6.18 2.86
N ASP A 171 -25.02 -5.06 2.85
CA ASP A 171 -26.11 -4.82 1.91
C ASP A 171 -25.60 -4.74 0.47
N LEU A 172 -24.44 -4.11 0.23
CA LEU A 172 -23.83 -4.06 -1.11
C LEU A 172 -23.45 -5.46 -1.62
N VAL A 173 -22.91 -6.33 -0.75
CA VAL A 173 -22.64 -7.73 -1.08
C VAL A 173 -23.94 -8.47 -1.41
N SER A 174 -24.99 -8.23 -0.65
CA SER A 174 -26.32 -8.83 -0.88
C SER A 174 -26.90 -8.37 -2.20
N LEU A 175 -26.82 -7.06 -2.51
CA LEU A 175 -27.23 -6.48 -3.78
C LEU A 175 -26.48 -7.11 -4.96
N ARG A 176 -25.14 -7.24 -4.87
CA ARG A 176 -24.34 -7.93 -5.88
C ARG A 176 -24.85 -9.35 -6.12
N ASN A 177 -25.13 -10.09 -5.06
CA ASN A 177 -25.59 -11.48 -5.18
C ASN A 177 -26.98 -11.56 -5.81
N THR A 178 -27.91 -10.66 -5.43
CA THR A 178 -29.22 -10.56 -6.06
C THR A 178 -29.09 -10.30 -7.56
N LEU A 179 -28.31 -9.29 -7.95
CA LEU A 179 -28.14 -8.92 -9.37
C LEU A 179 -27.49 -10.03 -10.21
N VAL A 180 -26.57 -10.82 -9.62
CA VAL A 180 -25.84 -11.87 -10.35
C VAL A 180 -26.59 -13.20 -10.35
N HIS A 181 -27.28 -13.56 -9.26
CA HIS A 181 -27.80 -14.91 -9.06
C HIS A 181 -29.32 -15.01 -9.01
N HIS A 182 -30.04 -13.93 -8.72
CA HIS A 182 -31.49 -13.97 -8.49
C HIS A 182 -32.30 -13.04 -9.40
N PHE A 183 -31.64 -12.15 -10.16
CA PHE A 183 -32.30 -11.12 -10.95
C PHE A 183 -33.33 -11.68 -11.95
N ILE A 184 -33.00 -12.76 -12.66
CA ILE A 184 -33.91 -13.38 -13.64
C ILE A 184 -35.09 -14.10 -12.97
N ASP A 185 -34.88 -14.62 -11.76
CA ASP A 185 -35.95 -15.30 -11.01
C ASP A 185 -36.95 -14.31 -10.40
N GLN A 186 -36.51 -13.07 -10.16
CA GLN A 186 -37.32 -12.01 -9.53
C GLN A 186 -38.13 -11.18 -10.51
N HIS A 187 -37.69 -11.09 -11.78
CA HIS A 187 -38.34 -10.24 -12.79
C HIS A 187 -38.69 -11.03 -14.05
N ASP A 188 -39.98 -11.00 -14.42
CA ASP A 188 -40.42 -11.54 -15.70
C ASP A 188 -40.12 -10.56 -16.85
N LEU A 189 -38.94 -10.73 -17.45
CA LEU A 189 -38.47 -9.91 -18.58
C LEU A 189 -39.25 -10.14 -19.88
N TRP A 190 -40.23 -11.05 -19.90
CA TRP A 190 -41.11 -11.28 -21.05
C TRP A 190 -42.39 -10.44 -21.00
N THR A 191 -42.54 -9.60 -19.96
CA THR A 191 -43.66 -8.69 -19.79
C THR A 191 -43.19 -7.23 -19.76
N VAL A 192 -44.06 -6.33 -20.24
CA VAL A 192 -43.80 -4.87 -20.18
C VAL A 192 -43.67 -4.41 -18.73
N ASP A 193 -44.56 -4.86 -17.85
CA ASP A 193 -44.55 -4.47 -16.44
C ASP A 193 -43.33 -5.04 -15.70
N GLY A 194 -42.96 -6.29 -15.95
CA GLY A 194 -41.75 -6.88 -15.38
C GLY A 194 -40.48 -6.15 -15.81
N CYS A 195 -40.39 -5.72 -17.08
CA CYS A 195 -39.27 -4.90 -17.54
C CYS A 195 -39.25 -3.51 -16.87
N ARG A 196 -40.40 -2.86 -16.69
CA ARG A 196 -40.48 -1.53 -16.04
C ARG A 196 -40.06 -1.58 -14.58
N VAL A 197 -40.57 -2.56 -13.82
CA VAL A 197 -40.16 -2.78 -12.43
C VAL A 197 -38.65 -3.04 -12.35
N ALA A 198 -38.12 -3.90 -13.22
CA ALA A 198 -36.69 -4.18 -13.29
C ALA A 198 -35.85 -2.92 -13.61
N GLN A 199 -36.32 -2.04 -14.50
CA GLN A 199 -35.63 -0.78 -14.82
C GLN A 199 -35.53 0.14 -13.60
N ASP A 200 -36.63 0.32 -12.87
CA ASP A 200 -36.69 1.19 -11.68
C ASP A 200 -35.79 0.64 -10.56
N GLU A 201 -35.83 -0.67 -10.33
CA GLU A 201 -34.97 -1.34 -9.35
C GLU A 201 -33.49 -1.26 -9.73
N LEU A 202 -33.13 -1.48 -11.00
CA LEU A 202 -31.76 -1.33 -11.48
C LEU A 202 -31.26 0.11 -11.41
N GLY A 203 -32.12 1.10 -11.66
CA GLY A 203 -31.78 2.52 -11.49
C GLY A 203 -31.46 2.86 -10.03
N SER A 204 -32.26 2.33 -9.12
CA SER A 204 -32.07 2.49 -7.67
C SER A 204 -30.81 1.76 -7.20
N ALA A 205 -30.59 0.53 -7.66
CA ALA A 205 -29.40 -0.26 -7.39
C ALA A 205 -28.13 0.45 -7.88
N TYR A 206 -28.13 0.96 -9.11
CA TYR A 206 -26.99 1.70 -9.67
C TYR A 206 -26.64 2.90 -8.79
N THR A 207 -27.64 3.70 -8.41
CA THR A 207 -27.45 4.89 -7.55
C THR A 207 -26.80 4.52 -6.23
N ARG A 208 -27.26 3.43 -5.58
CA ARG A 208 -26.67 2.94 -4.32
C ARG A 208 -25.22 2.45 -4.51
N ILE A 209 -24.96 1.67 -5.55
CA ILE A 209 -23.60 1.17 -5.86
C ILE A 209 -22.66 2.36 -6.12
N ASP A 210 -23.13 3.36 -6.86
CA ASP A 210 -22.35 4.55 -7.20
C ASP A 210 -21.97 5.37 -5.96
N GLN A 211 -22.92 5.58 -5.04
CA GLN A 211 -22.65 6.25 -3.77
C GLN A 211 -21.59 5.54 -2.94
N HIS A 212 -21.68 4.21 -2.79
CA HIS A 212 -20.65 3.44 -2.09
C HIS A 212 -19.30 3.51 -2.82
N PHE A 213 -19.29 3.46 -4.15
CA PHE A 213 -18.06 3.61 -4.91
C PHE A 213 -17.37 4.96 -4.67
N GLU A 214 -18.13 6.06 -4.66
CA GLU A 214 -17.57 7.38 -4.40
C GLU A 214 -17.02 7.51 -2.97
N GLN A 215 -17.68 6.89 -1.98
CA GLN A 215 -17.15 6.79 -0.62
C GLN A 215 -15.82 6.02 -0.58
N LEU A 216 -15.77 4.84 -1.22
CA LEU A 216 -14.56 4.01 -1.29
C LEU A 216 -13.43 4.74 -2.02
N ARG A 217 -13.76 5.54 -3.05
CA ARG A 217 -12.81 6.39 -3.77
C ARG A 217 -12.19 7.44 -2.84
N GLY A 218 -12.99 8.13 -2.03
CA GLY A 218 -12.46 9.06 -1.04
C GLY A 218 -11.50 8.40 -0.05
N TRP A 219 -11.79 7.17 0.39
CA TRP A 219 -10.88 6.42 1.26
C TRP A 219 -9.57 6.05 0.57
N ALA A 220 -9.64 5.58 -0.69
CA ALA A 220 -8.44 5.28 -1.47
C ALA A 220 -7.58 6.53 -1.71
N GLU A 221 -8.20 7.68 -1.98
CA GLU A 221 -7.51 8.97 -2.17
C GLU A 221 -6.77 9.38 -0.89
N HIS A 222 -7.41 9.30 0.28
CA HIS A 222 -6.76 9.59 1.55
C HIS A 222 -5.63 8.60 1.89
N MET A 223 -5.82 7.30 1.60
CA MET A 223 -4.78 6.30 1.81
C MET A 223 -3.55 6.57 0.93
N ASP A 224 -3.76 6.89 -0.35
CA ASP A 224 -2.66 7.22 -1.26
C ASP A 224 -1.92 8.49 -0.81
N GLN A 225 -2.66 9.53 -0.40
CA GLN A 225 -2.07 10.75 0.14
C GLN A 225 -1.22 10.47 1.39
N ALA A 226 -1.73 9.70 2.35
CA ALA A 226 -0.99 9.33 3.55
C ALA A 226 0.29 8.55 3.21
N ARG A 227 0.22 7.63 2.25
CA ARG A 227 1.40 6.88 1.76
C ARG A 227 2.44 7.78 1.10
N ARG A 228 2.02 8.77 0.29
CA ARG A 228 2.93 9.73 -0.35
C ARG A 228 3.66 10.58 0.70
N LEU A 229 2.92 11.13 1.67
CA LEU A 229 3.51 11.92 2.76
C LEU A 229 4.48 11.09 3.60
N ALA A 230 4.14 9.82 3.89
CA ALA A 230 5.04 8.91 4.60
C ALA A 230 6.32 8.63 3.79
N ALA A 231 6.21 8.41 2.48
CA ALA A 231 7.36 8.19 1.60
C ALA A 231 8.27 9.43 1.52
N GLU A 232 7.68 10.63 1.40
CA GLU A 232 8.41 11.90 1.44
C GLU A 232 9.15 12.08 2.77
N PHE A 233 8.51 11.76 3.89
CA PHE A 233 9.15 11.81 5.20
C PHE A 233 10.32 10.83 5.32
N VAL A 234 10.15 9.57 4.90
CA VAL A 234 11.22 8.55 4.93
C VAL A 234 12.43 8.95 4.08
N GLN A 235 12.21 9.70 2.99
CA GLN A 235 13.28 10.20 2.11
C GLN A 235 13.94 11.49 2.62
N SER A 236 13.46 12.07 3.73
CA SER A 236 13.98 13.32 4.26
C SER A 236 15.23 13.13 5.12
N ASP A 237 16.07 14.18 5.17
CA ASP A 237 17.23 14.23 6.07
C ASP A 237 16.82 14.10 7.54
N VAL A 238 15.62 14.59 7.91
CA VAL A 238 15.07 14.48 9.27
C VAL A 238 14.87 13.02 9.68
N PHE A 239 14.32 12.20 8.78
CA PHE A 239 14.16 10.77 9.04
C PHE A 239 15.50 10.05 9.11
N HIS A 240 16.42 10.38 8.20
CA HIS A 240 17.79 9.85 8.24
C HIS A 240 18.48 10.21 9.56
N ASP A 241 18.36 11.45 10.01
CA ASP A 241 18.95 11.90 11.28
C ASP A 241 18.34 11.19 12.48
N LEU A 242 17.02 10.98 12.48
CA LEU A 242 16.34 10.23 13.54
C LEU A 242 16.80 8.77 13.59
N VAL A 243 16.81 8.06 12.45
CA VAL A 243 17.02 6.61 12.39
C VAL A 243 18.49 6.22 12.36
N VAL A 244 19.32 6.93 11.61
CA VAL A 244 20.75 6.61 11.43
C VAL A 244 21.59 7.36 12.46
N ASN A 245 21.30 8.64 12.68
CA ASN A 245 22.13 9.47 13.56
C ASN A 245 21.60 9.48 15.00
N GLY A 246 20.37 9.06 15.27
CA GLY A 246 19.77 9.11 16.61
C GLY A 246 19.48 10.56 17.05
N ILE A 247 19.22 11.46 16.12
CA ILE A 247 18.98 12.88 16.37
C ILE A 247 17.50 13.18 16.08
N ALA A 248 16.75 13.52 17.13
CA ALA A 248 15.35 13.89 17.01
C ALA A 248 15.17 15.23 16.27
N PRO A 249 13.97 15.50 15.72
CA PRO A 249 13.70 16.75 14.99
C PRO A 249 13.89 18.03 15.81
N ASP A 250 13.86 17.95 17.14
CA ASP A 250 14.13 19.06 18.07
C ASP A 250 15.64 19.25 18.36
N GLY A 251 16.50 18.42 17.78
CA GLY A 251 17.95 18.41 17.98
C GLY A 251 18.43 17.57 19.16
N THR A 252 17.53 16.91 19.91
CA THR A 252 17.90 16.02 21.01
C THR A 252 18.56 14.75 20.47
N VAL A 253 19.65 14.31 21.11
CA VAL A 253 20.39 13.10 20.72
C VAL A 253 20.04 11.92 21.62
N ASP A 254 19.55 10.83 21.04
CA ASP A 254 19.48 9.52 21.69
C ASP A 254 20.84 8.81 21.57
N TRP A 255 21.71 9.08 22.54
CA TRP A 255 23.10 8.59 22.54
C TRP A 255 23.25 7.06 22.40
N PRO A 256 22.46 6.21 23.08
CA PRO A 256 22.47 4.76 22.86
C PRO A 256 22.25 4.33 21.41
N ALA A 257 21.35 4.99 20.68
CA ALA A 257 21.01 4.67 19.29
C ALA A 257 21.85 5.44 18.26
N ALA A 258 22.59 6.47 18.68
CA ALA A 258 23.31 7.36 17.79
C ALA A 258 24.42 6.66 16.96
N GLY A 259 24.41 6.91 15.64
CA GLY A 259 25.42 6.40 14.71
C GLY A 259 26.87 6.67 15.15
N ILE A 260 27.16 7.84 15.70
CA ILE A 260 28.49 8.20 16.19
C ILE A 260 28.95 7.34 17.39
N VAL A 261 28.04 6.90 18.25
CA VAL A 261 28.33 5.99 19.36
C VAL A 261 28.57 4.58 18.84
N ARG A 262 27.77 4.12 17.87
CA ARG A 262 28.02 2.85 17.18
C ARG A 262 29.40 2.84 16.52
N ALA A 263 29.76 3.90 15.79
CA ALA A 263 31.09 4.05 15.19
C ALA A 263 32.22 4.04 16.23
N LEU A 264 32.03 4.67 17.41
CA LEU A 264 33.00 4.62 18.52
C LEU A 264 33.15 3.21 19.12
N ARG A 265 32.06 2.43 19.21
CA ARG A 265 32.11 1.03 19.65
C ARG A 265 32.85 0.15 18.64
N GLU A 266 32.57 0.32 17.34
CA GLU A 266 33.28 -0.39 16.27
C GLU A 266 34.77 -0.05 16.27
N ALA A 267 35.13 1.23 16.36
CA ALA A 267 36.52 1.66 16.46
C ALA A 267 37.21 1.04 17.68
N ALA A 268 36.51 0.94 18.82
CA ALA A 268 37.05 0.30 20.01
C ALA A 268 37.29 -1.20 19.81
N ALA A 269 36.37 -1.90 19.13
CA ALA A 269 36.53 -3.32 18.81
C ALA A 269 37.74 -3.59 17.92
N GLN A 270 38.15 -2.63 17.09
CA GLN A 270 39.27 -2.77 16.16
C GLN A 270 40.61 -2.27 16.71
N LEU A 271 40.61 -1.23 17.55
CA LEU A 271 41.82 -0.48 17.92
C LEU A 271 42.19 -0.60 19.40
N ALA A 272 41.39 -1.28 20.22
CA ALA A 272 41.66 -1.35 21.65
C ALA A 272 42.99 -2.07 21.95
N VAL A 273 43.79 -1.43 22.80
CA VAL A 273 44.98 -2.01 23.42
C VAL A 273 44.70 -2.13 24.91
N GLU A 274 44.71 -3.36 25.43
CA GLU A 274 44.34 -3.65 26.82
C GLU A 274 42.95 -3.10 27.20
N GLY A 275 42.01 -3.17 26.24
CA GLY A 275 40.63 -2.67 26.41
C GLY A 275 40.47 -1.15 26.33
N TRP A 276 41.52 -0.38 26.04
CA TRP A 276 41.43 1.08 25.86
C TRP A 276 41.79 1.50 24.44
N THR A 277 41.08 2.48 23.90
CA THR A 277 41.28 2.99 22.54
C THR A 277 41.70 4.46 22.57
N PRO A 278 42.78 4.87 21.88
CA PRO A 278 43.14 6.28 21.76
C PRO A 278 42.07 7.05 20.96
N ILE A 279 41.53 8.14 21.52
CA ILE A 279 40.48 8.93 20.87
C ILE A 279 40.92 9.48 19.51
N ALA A 280 42.18 9.92 19.40
CA ALA A 280 42.71 10.43 18.14
C ALA A 280 42.82 9.34 17.05
N ALA A 281 43.13 8.11 17.44
CA ALA A 281 43.19 6.98 16.51
C ALA A 281 41.77 6.56 16.07
N ALA A 282 40.83 6.48 17.02
CA ALA A 282 39.43 6.23 16.72
C ALA A 282 38.84 7.30 15.79
N GLY A 283 39.08 8.59 16.07
CA GLY A 283 38.58 9.67 15.22
C GLY A 283 39.07 9.59 13.77
N ARG A 284 40.35 9.20 13.55
CA ARG A 284 40.87 8.96 12.19
C ARG A 284 40.24 7.73 11.55
N TRP A 285 40.09 6.64 12.30
CA TRP A 285 39.49 5.41 11.81
C TRP A 285 38.02 5.59 11.43
N ILE A 286 37.27 6.37 12.20
CA ILE A 286 35.88 6.72 11.93
C ILE A 286 35.80 7.64 10.71
N ALA A 287 36.64 8.67 10.60
CA ALA A 287 36.65 9.56 9.44
C ALA A 287 36.93 8.82 8.11
N ASP A 288 37.68 7.72 8.15
CA ASP A 288 38.00 6.87 6.99
C ASP A 288 36.84 5.92 6.60
N ARG A 289 36.02 5.48 7.56
CA ARG A 289 34.99 4.44 7.33
C ARG A 289 33.55 4.94 7.37
N HIS A 290 33.30 5.95 8.18
CA HIS A 290 31.99 6.56 8.44
C HIS A 290 32.14 8.09 8.37
N PRO A 291 32.48 8.65 7.18
CA PRO A 291 32.78 10.07 7.01
C PRO A 291 31.62 11.00 7.38
N GLU A 292 30.39 10.48 7.42
CA GLU A 292 29.17 11.19 7.81
C GLU A 292 29.02 11.35 9.33
N GLN A 293 29.80 10.60 10.13
CA GLN A 293 29.79 10.67 11.59
C GLN A 293 30.77 11.73 12.09
N LEU A 294 30.26 12.95 12.25
CA LEU A 294 31.05 14.11 12.68
C LEU A 294 30.57 14.61 14.04
N PRO A 295 31.46 14.90 15.01
CA PRO A 295 31.08 15.48 16.30
C PRO A 295 30.16 16.69 16.19
N ALA A 296 30.39 17.56 15.20
CA ALA A 296 29.62 18.79 15.00
C ALA A 296 28.12 18.52 14.74
N LYS A 297 27.79 17.40 14.07
CA LYS A 297 26.40 16.99 13.82
C LYS A 297 25.63 16.73 15.13
N TYR A 298 26.36 16.35 16.18
CA TYR A 298 25.85 16.04 17.51
C TYR A 298 26.03 17.18 18.51
N GLY A 299 26.24 18.42 18.03
CA GLY A 299 26.49 19.58 18.87
C GLY A 299 27.84 19.54 19.61
N CYS A 300 28.75 18.64 19.22
CA CYS A 300 30.05 18.45 19.86
C CYS A 300 31.19 19.05 19.03
N SER A 301 32.10 19.76 19.69
CA SER A 301 33.30 20.34 19.04
C SER A 301 34.43 19.33 18.79
N SER A 302 34.41 18.18 19.46
CA SER A 302 35.47 17.17 19.36
C SER A 302 35.01 15.76 19.74
N TRP A 303 35.72 14.73 19.27
CA TRP A 303 35.50 13.33 19.65
C TRP A 303 35.54 13.10 21.17
N ARG A 304 36.38 13.86 21.88
CA ARG A 304 36.43 13.82 23.34
C ARG A 304 35.15 14.33 23.98
N GLN A 305 34.55 15.39 23.42
CA GLN A 305 33.27 15.90 23.90
C GLN A 305 32.17 14.86 23.67
N VAL A 306 32.15 14.18 22.51
CA VAL A 306 31.19 13.09 22.24
C VAL A 306 31.29 11.99 23.29
N VAL A 307 32.51 11.49 23.56
CA VAL A 307 32.76 10.45 24.58
C VAL A 307 32.30 10.89 25.98
N HIS A 308 32.43 12.18 26.30
CA HIS A 308 31.97 12.74 27.56
C HIS A 308 30.43 12.87 27.64
N GLU A 309 29.81 13.49 26.63
CA GLU A 309 28.37 13.78 26.60
C GLU A 309 27.51 12.52 26.53
N CYS A 310 27.93 11.53 25.73
CA CYS A 310 27.14 10.29 25.58
C CYS A 310 27.11 9.43 26.86
N ARG A 311 28.08 9.58 27.77
CA ARG A 311 28.22 8.82 29.04
C ARG A 311 28.26 7.29 28.91
N LEU A 312 28.37 6.75 27.70
CA LEU A 312 28.43 5.31 27.40
C LEU A 312 29.86 4.73 27.44
N PHE A 313 30.85 5.60 27.61
CA PHE A 313 32.25 5.21 27.67
C PHE A 313 32.89 5.73 28.97
N GLU A 314 33.96 5.06 29.40
CA GLU A 314 34.92 5.62 30.34
C GLU A 314 35.96 6.45 29.58
N LEU A 315 36.41 7.56 30.18
CA LEU A 315 37.45 8.43 29.63
C LEU A 315 38.64 8.49 30.60
N ARG A 316 39.86 8.23 30.11
CA ARG A 316 41.10 8.39 30.88
C ARG A 316 42.17 9.11 30.08
N TYR A 317 43.03 9.84 30.78
CA TYR A 317 44.23 10.43 30.19
C TYR A 317 45.43 9.55 30.51
N ARG A 318 46.28 9.31 29.51
CA ARG A 318 47.55 8.58 29.65
C ARG A 318 48.67 9.45 29.10
N GLU A 319 49.84 9.41 29.73
CA GLU A 319 51.05 9.95 29.12
C GLU A 319 51.67 8.89 28.21
N VAL A 320 51.85 9.23 26.94
CA VAL A 320 52.52 8.41 25.95
C VAL A 320 53.57 9.32 25.31
N GLU A 321 54.85 8.94 25.40
CA GLU A 321 55.97 9.72 24.85
C GLU A 321 55.99 11.20 25.33
N GLY A 322 55.60 11.44 26.58
CA GLY A 322 55.57 12.79 27.17
C GLY A 322 54.39 13.66 26.74
N GLN A 323 53.45 13.12 25.95
CA GLN A 323 52.21 13.79 25.57
C GLN A 323 50.99 13.15 26.24
N ARG A 324 50.10 14.00 26.75
CA ARG A 324 48.86 13.57 27.39
C ARG A 324 47.81 13.23 26.34
N ALA A 325 47.58 11.94 26.12
CA ALA A 325 46.60 11.41 25.19
C ALA A 325 45.30 11.00 25.91
N ALA A 326 44.15 11.27 25.28
CA ALA A 326 42.85 10.82 25.79
C ALA A 326 42.49 9.45 25.21
N TRP A 327 42.10 8.53 26.09
CA TRP A 327 41.73 7.16 25.78
C TRP A 327 40.34 6.87 26.30
N TYR A 328 39.59 6.03 25.60
CA TYR A 328 38.26 5.63 26.00
C TYR A 328 38.08 4.11 25.99
N ARG A 329 37.09 3.64 26.73
CA ARG A 329 36.67 2.23 26.78
C ARG A 329 35.15 2.16 26.91
N PRO A 330 34.44 1.28 26.17
CA PRO A 330 33.01 1.05 26.39
C PRO A 330 32.74 0.68 27.85
N ARG A 331 31.69 1.26 28.45
CA ARG A 331 31.22 0.78 29.75
C ARG A 331 30.62 -0.61 29.56
N GLU A 332 30.82 -1.48 30.55
CA GLU A 332 30.05 -2.73 30.62
C GLU A 332 28.57 -2.36 30.81
N ALA A 333 27.72 -3.04 30.04
CA ALA A 333 26.27 -2.79 29.99
C ALA A 333 25.58 -3.24 31.28
#